data_AF-A0A923LLK0-F1
#
_entry.id   AF-A0A923LLK0-F1
#
_cell.length_a   1.000
_cell.length_b   1.000
_cell.length_c   1.000
_cell.angle_alpha   90.00
_cell.angle_beta   90.00
_cell.angle_gamma   90.00
#
_symmetry.space_group_name_H-M   'P 1'
#
loop_
_entity.id
_entity.type
_entity.pdbx_description
1 polymer ?
#
loop_
_entity_poly.entity_id
_entity_poly.type
_entity_poly.pdbx_seq_one_letter_code
_entity_poly.pdbx_strand_id
1 'polypeptide(L)' 'MGTVLVGAIVLACVALAIRSLRKDKKNGKSSCGGDCAHCRGCH' A
#
# COMPACT_ATOMS: atom_id res chain seq x y z
N MET A 1 16.18 -22.66 -16.98
CA MET A 1 16.37 -21.71 -15.86
C MET A 1 15.40 -20.52 -15.99
N GLY A 2 14.09 -20.77 -16.00
CA GLY A 2 13.06 -19.70 -16.08
C GLY A 2 12.50 -19.29 -14.72
N THR A 3 12.66 -20.15 -13.72
CA THR A 3 12.11 -19.99 -12.37
C THR A 3 12.65 -18.75 -11.66
N VAL A 4 13.91 -18.40 -11.90
CA VAL A 4 14.55 -17.21 -11.32
C VAL A 4 13.92 -15.93 -11.87
N LEU A 5 13.64 -15.88 -13.18
CA LEU A 5 12.99 -14.74 -13.82
C LEU A 5 11.55 -14.56 -13.29
N VAL A 6 10.80 -15.66 -13.19
CA VAL A 6 9.43 -15.64 -12.64
C VAL A 6 9.44 -15.20 -11.17
N GLY A 7 10.36 -15.74 -10.36
CA GLY A 7 10.51 -15.36 -8.96
C GLY A 7 10.83 -13.88 -8.76
N ALA A 8 11.72 -13.33 -9.60
CA ALA A 8 12.08 -11.91 -9.56
C ALA A 8 10.89 -11.00 -9.90
N ILE A 9 10.11 -11.36 -10.92
CA ILE A 9 8.92 -10.58 -11.34
C ILE A 9 7.86 -10.57 -10.22
N VAL A 10 7.58 -11.74 -9.63
CA VAL A 10 6.59 -11.85 -8.53
C VAL A 10 7.02 -11.00 -7.33
N LEU A 11 8.29 -11.08 -6.92
CA LEU A 11 8.82 -10.27 -5.82
C LEU A 11 8.72 -8.77 -6.10
N ALA A 12 9.03 -8.34 -7.33
CA ALA A 12 8.91 -6.94 -7.73
C ALA A 12 7.45 -6.45 -7.67
N CYS A 13 6.49 -7.23 -8.18
CA CYS A 13 5.07 -6.92 -8.12
C CYS A 13 4.56 -6.80 -6.67
N VAL A 14 4.93 -7.75 -5.80
CA VAL A 14 4.54 -7.73 -4.38
C VAL A 14 5.14 -6.52 -3.65
N ALA A 15 6.42 -6.23 -3.88
CA ALA A 15 7.08 -5.07 -3.31
C ALA A 15 6.43 -3.75 -3.77
N LEU A 16 6.08 -3.63 -5.05
CA LEU A 16 5.38 -2.48 -5.60
C LEU A 16 3.97 -2.33 -5.01
N ALA A 17 3.21 -3.42 -4.89
CA ALA A 17 1.89 -3.42 -4.27
C ALA A 17 1.94 -2.99 -2.80
N ILE A 18 2.87 -3.55 -2.02
CA ILE A 18 3.06 -3.13 -0.62
C ILE A 18 3.52 -1.67 -0.57
N ARG A 19 4.39 -1.23 -1.48
CA ARG A 19 4.87 0.15 -1.53
C ARG A 19 3.75 1.12 -1.89
N SER A 20 2.88 0.81 -2.85
CA SER A 20 1.72 1.62 -3.20
C SER A 20 0.70 1.64 -2.07
N LEU A 21 0.42 0.49 -1.44
CA LEU A 21 -0.43 0.42 -0.25
C LEU A 21 0.13 1.22 0.94
N ARG A 22 1.43 1.18 1.20
CA ARG A 22 2.08 2.00 2.24
C ARG A 22 2.11 3.48 1.86
N LYS A 23 2.33 3.78 0.57
CA LYS A 23 2.40 5.15 0.05
C LYS A 23 1.03 5.81 0.05
N ASP A 24 -0.05 5.11 -0.29
CA ASP A 24 -1.39 5.70 -0.26
C ASP A 24 -2.16 5.45 1.05
N LYS A 25 -1.65 4.59 1.95
CA LYS A 25 -1.93 4.72 3.39
C LYS A 25 -1.28 5.99 3.98
N LYS A 26 -0.09 6.38 3.52
CA LYS A 26 0.56 7.66 3.92
C LYS A 26 -0.02 8.90 3.23
N ASN A 27 -0.44 8.78 1.97
CA ASN A 27 -1.03 9.87 1.19
C ASN A 27 -2.56 9.98 1.38
N GLY A 28 -3.14 9.29 2.36
CA GLY A 28 -4.50 9.54 2.77
C GLY A 28 -5.56 9.21 1.71
N LYS A 29 -5.52 8.01 1.10
CA LYS A 29 -6.75 7.46 0.50
C LYS A 29 -7.72 6.99 1.60
N SER A 30 -8.18 8.01 2.30
CA SER A 30 -9.08 8.02 3.42
C SER A 30 -10.49 8.16 2.85
N SER A 31 -11.20 7.04 2.69
CA SER A 31 -12.59 7.10 3.17
C SER A 31 -12.60 7.22 4.71
N CYS A 32 -11.52 6.79 5.39
CA CYS A 32 -11.05 7.25 6.71
C CYS A 32 -9.63 6.68 6.92
N GLY A 33 -8.60 7.49 6.73
CA GLY A 33 -7.21 7.07 6.57
C GLY A 33 -6.47 7.18 7.88
N GLY A 34 -6.38 6.05 8.59
CA GLY A 34 -5.26 5.72 9.47
C GLY A 34 -5.05 6.53 10.75
N ASP A 35 -5.61 7.73 10.87
CA ASP A 35 -5.48 8.61 12.02
C ASP A 35 -6.88 9.08 12.46
N CYS A 36 -7.75 8.13 12.78
CA CYS A 36 -9.05 8.36 13.41
C CYS A 36 -8.94 8.88 14.87
N ALA A 37 -7.83 9.51 15.24
CA ALA A 37 -7.69 10.29 16.47
C ALA A 37 -8.04 11.78 16.25
N HIS A 38 -8.02 12.27 14.99
CA HIS A 38 -8.32 13.66 14.65
C HIS A 38 -9.58 13.83 13.79
N CYS A 39 -10.37 12.78 13.54
CA CYS A 39 -11.69 12.90 12.90
C CYS A 39 -12.72 13.53 13.86
N ARG A 40 -12.51 14.80 14.22
CA ARG A 40 -13.42 15.66 15.00
C ARG A 40 -14.54 16.27 14.13
N GLY A 41 -15.00 15.55 13.10
CA GLY A 41 -15.85 16.10 12.04
C GLY A 41 -17.03 15.23 11.61
N CYS A 42 -17.45 14.27 12.45
CA CYS A 42 -18.75 13.62 12.29
C CYS A 42 -19.73 14.20 13.33
N HIS A 43 -20.14 15.44 13.08
CA HIS A 43 -21.45 15.99 13.40
C HIS A 43 -21.81 16.92 12.23
#